data_AF-A0A9E1UQW1-F1
#
_entry.id   AF-A0A9E1UQW1-F1
#
_cell.length_a   1.000
_cell.length_b   1.000
_cell.length_c   1.000
_cell.angle_alpha   90.00
_cell.angle_beta   90.00
_cell.angle_gamma   90.00
#
_symmetry.space_group_name_H-M   'P 1'
#
loop_
_entity.id
_entity.type
_entity.pdbx_description
1 polymer ?
#
loop_
_entity_poly.entity_id
_entity_poly.type
_entity_poly.pdbx_seq_one_letter_code
_entity_poly.pdbx_strand_id
1 'polypeptide(L)'
;FPGRPEVALYFSKASLYLAGDYAQALSRAHAEANFLDAPIGFATDRMIRAGKLSRYRLLIVPDAEFVDHDVRDAIERFAKDGGRVLLTRKSLRRGHDLVKLSAQGDVPRMKRVDSLDRAALARAIDEAGITPAVRIVSPSKHQVECRSVQVDGKTVFYLLALGKKPVTLRLTSASKPLGSWTDLIAGTKGTGSEFTLAPLAFRMVQLD
;
A
#
# COMPACT_ATOMS: atom_id res chain seq x y z
N PHE A 1 -14.99 -7.00 -0.95
CA PHE A 1 -14.07 -7.66 -0.01
C PHE A 1 -12.68 -7.69 -0.62
N PRO A 2 -11.64 -7.08 -0.01
CA PRO A 2 -11.55 -5.65 0.31
C PRO A 2 -11.86 -4.74 -0.92
N GLY A 3 -11.74 -3.42 -0.79
CA GLY A 3 -11.82 -2.52 -1.95
C GLY A 3 -10.73 -2.80 -3.00
N ARG A 4 -10.92 -2.33 -4.24
CA ARG A 4 -9.86 -2.41 -5.26
C ARG A 4 -8.64 -1.59 -4.79
N PRO A 5 -7.40 -2.10 -4.92
CA PRO A 5 -6.21 -1.35 -4.53
C PRO A 5 -6.06 -0.05 -5.31
N GLU A 6 -5.88 1.06 -4.60
CA GLU A 6 -5.51 2.37 -5.15
C GLU A 6 -4.00 2.61 -5.08
N VAL A 7 -3.27 1.77 -4.33
CA VAL A 7 -1.81 1.77 -4.22
C VAL A 7 -1.26 0.54 -4.95
N ALA A 8 -0.19 0.71 -5.71
CA ALA A 8 0.55 -0.39 -6.31
C ALA A 8 2.05 -0.34 -6.01
N LEU A 9 2.65 -1.50 -5.80
CA LEU A 9 4.11 -1.67 -5.89
C LEU A 9 4.49 -2.03 -7.31
N TYR A 10 5.50 -1.36 -7.87
CA TYR A 10 6.05 -1.75 -9.16
C TYR A 10 6.86 -3.04 -9.02
N PHE A 11 6.45 -4.06 -9.78
CA PHE A 11 7.16 -5.31 -9.96
C PHE A 11 7.93 -5.27 -11.29
N SER A 12 9.23 -4.98 -11.22
CA SER A 12 10.14 -5.01 -12.36
C SER A 12 10.71 -6.41 -12.53
N LYS A 13 10.40 -7.03 -13.67
CA LYS A 13 11.02 -8.31 -14.02
C LYS A 13 12.52 -8.12 -14.26
N ALA A 14 12.92 -7.04 -14.93
CA ALA A 14 14.32 -6.75 -15.21
C ALA A 14 15.15 -6.61 -13.92
N SER A 15 14.68 -5.82 -12.95
CA SER A 15 15.37 -5.68 -11.66
C SER A 15 15.40 -6.98 -10.85
N LEU A 16 14.38 -7.84 -10.98
CA LEU A 16 14.40 -9.13 -10.31
C LEU A 16 15.56 -10.03 -10.76
N TYR A 17 15.94 -9.95 -12.03
CA TYR A 17 17.06 -10.73 -12.57
C TYR A 17 18.40 -10.01 -12.48
N LEU A 18 18.43 -8.68 -12.61
CA LEU A 18 19.66 -7.91 -12.77
C LEU A 18 20.12 -7.21 -11.48
N ALA A 19 19.23 -6.94 -10.53
CA ALA A 19 19.56 -6.27 -9.26
C ALA A 19 19.47 -7.26 -8.08
N GLY A 20 20.61 -7.52 -7.43
CA GLY A 20 20.69 -8.51 -6.36
C GLY A 20 19.85 -8.21 -5.10
N ASP A 21 19.55 -6.94 -4.82
CA ASP A 21 18.82 -6.50 -3.62
C ASP A 21 17.33 -6.18 -3.87
N TYR A 22 16.87 -6.22 -5.12
CA TYR A 22 15.53 -5.77 -5.49
C TYR A 22 14.41 -6.58 -4.82
N ALA A 23 14.50 -7.91 -4.81
CA ALA A 23 13.49 -8.75 -4.18
C ALA A 23 13.32 -8.44 -2.68
N GLN A 24 14.43 -8.14 -2.01
CA GLN A 24 14.42 -7.75 -0.59
C GLN A 24 13.82 -6.36 -0.40
N ALA A 25 14.14 -5.40 -1.27
CA ALA A 25 13.56 -4.06 -1.24
C ALA A 25 12.04 -4.08 -1.47
N LEU A 26 11.58 -4.84 -2.47
CA LEU A 26 10.16 -5.04 -2.75
C LEU A 26 9.44 -5.70 -1.57
N SER A 27 10.01 -6.76 -1.00
CA SER A 27 9.46 -7.46 0.17
C SER A 27 9.34 -6.54 1.38
N ARG A 28 10.37 -5.73 1.69
CA ARG A 28 10.32 -4.74 2.78
C ARG A 28 9.25 -3.68 2.55
N ALA A 29 9.19 -3.10 1.34
CA ALA A 29 8.18 -2.09 1.01
C ALA A 29 6.76 -2.67 1.11
N HIS A 30 6.55 -3.91 0.66
CA HIS A 30 5.28 -4.61 0.84
C HIS A 30 4.96 -4.85 2.31
N ALA A 31 5.92 -5.36 3.10
CA ALA A 31 5.73 -5.60 4.52
C ALA A 31 5.34 -4.31 5.27
N GLU A 32 6.00 -3.19 5.01
CA GLU A 32 5.67 -1.91 5.65
C GLU A 32 4.30 -1.37 5.19
N ALA A 33 4.03 -1.40 3.87
CA ALA A 33 2.80 -0.86 3.31
C ALA A 33 1.55 -1.69 3.66
N ASN A 34 1.70 -3.02 3.82
CA ASN A 34 0.56 -3.90 4.11
C ASN A 34 -0.16 -3.54 5.42
N PHE A 35 0.54 -2.92 6.37
CA PHE A 35 -0.01 -2.53 7.67
C PHE A 35 -0.34 -1.03 7.76
N LEU A 36 -0.60 -0.38 6.62
CA LEU A 36 -1.09 1.00 6.53
C LEU A 36 -2.58 1.06 6.15
N ASP A 37 -3.31 -0.04 6.37
CA ASP A 37 -4.76 -0.19 6.22
C ASP A 37 -5.34 0.00 4.79
N ALA A 38 -4.56 0.55 3.87
CA ALA A 38 -4.88 0.64 2.43
C ALA A 38 -4.52 -0.67 1.69
N PRO A 39 -5.44 -1.25 0.89
CA PRO A 39 -5.13 -2.41 0.05
C PRO A 39 -3.97 -2.10 -0.91
N ILE A 40 -2.98 -2.98 -0.96
CA ILE A 40 -1.79 -2.84 -1.81
C ILE A 40 -1.88 -3.84 -2.97
N GLY A 41 -1.73 -3.35 -4.19
CA GLY A 41 -1.62 -4.17 -5.40
C GLY A 41 -0.19 -4.20 -5.94
N PHE A 42 -0.03 -4.88 -7.08
CA PHE A 42 1.20 -4.84 -7.87
C PHE A 42 0.92 -4.32 -9.27
N ALA A 43 1.87 -3.57 -9.83
CA ALA A 43 1.88 -3.17 -11.23
C ALA A 43 3.11 -3.81 -11.90
N THR A 44 2.89 -4.61 -12.93
CA THR A 44 3.95 -5.23 -13.74
C THR A 44 4.15 -4.47 -15.04
N ASP A 45 5.28 -4.68 -15.73
CA ASP A 45 5.55 -4.09 -17.05
C ASP A 45 4.39 -4.31 -18.04
N ARG A 46 3.83 -5.54 -18.06
CA ARG A 46 2.66 -5.90 -18.88
C ARG A 46 1.44 -5.05 -18.53
N MET A 47 1.17 -4.84 -17.25
CA MET A 47 0.03 -4.03 -16.80
C MET A 47 0.23 -2.55 -17.13
N ILE A 48 1.46 -2.05 -17.00
CA ILE A 48 1.82 -0.66 -17.30
C ILE A 48 1.65 -0.40 -18.80
N ARG A 49 2.19 -1.27 -19.66
CA ARG A 49 2.01 -1.21 -21.12
C ARG A 49 0.55 -1.26 -21.54
N ALA A 50 -0.27 -2.03 -20.84
CA ALA A 50 -1.71 -2.11 -21.07
C ALA A 50 -2.50 -0.90 -20.51
N GLY A 51 -1.82 0.19 -20.13
CA GLY A 51 -2.44 1.43 -19.63
C GLY A 51 -3.09 1.30 -18.26
N LYS A 52 -2.81 0.22 -17.52
CA LYS A 52 -3.53 -0.10 -16.28
C LYS A 52 -2.99 0.62 -15.04
N LEU A 53 -2.03 1.54 -15.17
CA LEU A 53 -1.64 2.42 -14.07
C LEU A 53 -2.75 3.40 -13.68
N SER A 54 -3.61 3.77 -14.63
CA SER A 54 -4.77 4.66 -14.43
C SER A 54 -5.75 4.20 -13.34
N ARG A 55 -5.71 2.93 -12.94
CA ARG A 55 -6.53 2.41 -11.83
C ARG A 55 -6.00 2.76 -10.44
N TYR A 56 -4.73 3.16 -10.36
CA TYR A 56 -4.04 3.48 -9.11
C TYR A 56 -3.91 4.99 -8.96
N ARG A 57 -3.78 5.45 -7.72
CA ARG A 57 -3.48 6.84 -7.38
C ARG A 57 -2.02 7.01 -6.95
N LEU A 58 -1.40 5.92 -6.47
CA LEU A 58 -0.02 5.88 -6.02
C LEU A 58 0.70 4.64 -6.57
N LEU A 59 1.83 4.86 -7.25
CA LEU A 59 2.79 3.84 -7.60
C LEU A 59 4.03 3.97 -6.69
N ILE A 60 4.41 2.89 -6.04
CA ILE A 60 5.60 2.81 -5.19
C ILE A 60 6.63 1.96 -5.91
N VAL A 61 7.85 2.46 -6.03
CA VAL A 61 8.91 1.87 -6.81
C VAL A 61 10.10 1.58 -5.88
N PRO A 62 10.18 0.37 -5.30
CA PRO A 62 11.22 -0.01 -4.36
C PRO A 62 12.46 -0.54 -5.07
N ASP A 63 13.51 0.27 -5.20
CA ASP A 63 14.82 -0.10 -5.77
C ASP A 63 14.77 -0.84 -7.11
N ALA A 64 13.74 -0.59 -7.93
CA ALA A 64 13.65 -1.14 -9.28
C ALA A 64 14.62 -0.41 -10.21
N GLU A 65 15.91 -0.74 -10.14
CA GLU A 65 16.97 -0.06 -10.91
C GLU A 65 16.80 -0.18 -12.43
N PHE A 66 16.39 -1.36 -12.90
CA PHE A 66 16.29 -1.71 -14.31
C PHE A 66 14.83 -1.67 -14.77
N VAL A 67 14.58 -0.97 -15.88
CA VAL A 67 13.25 -0.79 -16.47
C VAL A 67 13.38 -0.54 -17.98
N ASP A 68 12.42 -1.03 -18.76
CA ASP A 68 12.36 -0.73 -20.18
C ASP A 68 11.97 0.74 -20.42
N HIS A 69 12.50 1.35 -21.48
CA HIS A 69 12.23 2.76 -21.81
C HIS A 69 10.74 3.07 -21.88
N ASP A 70 9.96 2.23 -22.57
CA ASP A 70 8.53 2.43 -22.76
C ASP A 70 7.73 2.33 -21.45
N VAL A 71 8.14 1.45 -20.53
CA VAL A 71 7.56 1.30 -19.19
C VAL A 71 7.89 2.52 -18.34
N ARG A 72 9.14 2.99 -18.37
CA ARG A 72 9.53 4.23 -17.69
C ARG A 72 8.72 5.41 -18.19
N ASP A 73 8.59 5.57 -19.51
CA ASP A 73 7.80 6.64 -20.12
C ASP A 73 6.32 6.57 -19.70
N ALA A 74 5.76 5.37 -19.58
CA ALA A 74 4.40 5.17 -19.08
C ALA A 74 4.26 5.54 -17.59
N ILE A 75 5.27 5.28 -16.75
CA ILE A 75 5.28 5.73 -15.35
C ILE A 75 5.36 7.26 -15.26
N GLU A 76 6.19 7.89 -16.08
CA GLU A 76 6.30 9.35 -16.13
C GLU A 76 5.00 10.01 -16.61
N ARG A 77 4.34 9.43 -17.64
CA ARG A 77 3.02 9.86 -18.09
C ARG A 77 1.97 9.74 -16.98
N PHE A 78 1.91 8.60 -16.29
CA PHE A 78 1.02 8.41 -15.16
C PHE A 78 1.16 9.52 -14.10
N ALA A 79 2.40 9.94 -13.80
CA ALA A 79 2.64 11.02 -12.86
C ALA A 79 2.19 12.40 -13.40
N LYS A 80 2.37 12.66 -14.69
CA LYS A 80 1.90 13.87 -15.37
C LYS A 80 0.37 13.93 -15.41
N ASP A 81 -0.29 12.79 -15.54
CA ASP A 81 -1.76 12.66 -15.59
C ASP A 81 -2.41 12.72 -14.19
N GLY A 82 -1.64 13.04 -13.14
CA GLY A 82 -2.15 13.28 -11.79
C GLY A 82 -1.87 12.15 -10.81
N GLY A 83 -1.43 10.98 -11.28
CA GLY A 83 -0.90 9.91 -10.45
C GLY A 83 0.31 10.36 -9.62
N ARG A 84 0.57 9.68 -8.51
CA ARG A 84 1.78 9.91 -7.71
C ARG A 84 2.73 8.74 -7.83
N VAL A 85 4.03 9.02 -7.87
CA VAL A 85 5.08 8.00 -7.89
C VAL A 85 6.07 8.27 -6.76
N LEU A 86 6.27 7.28 -5.90
CA LEU A 86 7.27 7.30 -4.83
C LEU A 86 8.41 6.35 -5.21
N LEU A 87 9.61 6.89 -5.38
CA LEU A 87 10.79 6.19 -5.87
C LEU A 87 11.86 6.15 -4.77
N THR A 88 12.60 5.06 -4.66
CA THR A 88 13.89 5.09 -3.96
C THR A 88 14.99 5.69 -4.84
N ARG A 89 16.18 5.96 -4.29
CA ARG A 89 17.32 6.53 -5.02
C ARG A 89 17.75 5.73 -6.25
N LYS A 90 17.74 4.39 -6.16
CA LYS A 90 18.16 3.47 -7.22
C LYS A 90 17.13 3.26 -8.32
N SER A 91 15.87 3.63 -8.08
CA SER A 91 14.77 3.28 -8.98
C SER A 91 14.82 3.97 -10.35
N LEU A 92 14.52 3.20 -11.40
CA LEU A 92 14.35 3.62 -12.79
C LEU A 92 15.59 4.33 -13.38
N ARG A 93 16.77 3.75 -13.20
CA ARG A 93 18.05 4.36 -13.58
C ARG A 93 18.69 3.74 -14.80
N ARG A 94 18.36 2.50 -15.14
CA ARG A 94 19.00 1.74 -16.22
C ARG A 94 17.97 1.03 -17.09
N GLY A 95 18.28 0.90 -18.37
CA GLY A 95 17.59 0.00 -19.29
C GLY A 95 17.94 -1.45 -18.96
N HIS A 96 17.15 -2.40 -19.47
CA HIS A 96 17.49 -3.83 -19.38
C HIS A 96 18.80 -4.19 -20.09
N ASP A 97 19.23 -3.34 -21.04
CA ASP A 97 20.49 -3.37 -21.76
C ASP A 97 21.69 -2.85 -20.94
N LEU A 98 21.48 -2.57 -19.64
CA LEU A 98 22.44 -2.03 -18.68
C LEU A 98 22.85 -0.57 -18.94
N VAL A 99 22.28 0.07 -19.96
CA VAL A 99 22.56 1.46 -20.31
C VAL A 99 21.91 2.38 -19.29
N LYS A 100 22.66 3.39 -18.83
CA LYS A 100 22.12 4.41 -17.93
C LYS A 100 21.07 5.22 -18.68
N LEU A 101 19.87 5.25 -18.14
CA LEU A 101 18.79 6.05 -18.67
C LEU A 101 19.07 7.55 -18.43
N SER A 102 18.61 8.39 -19.34
CA SER A 102 18.62 9.85 -19.18
C SER A 102 17.98 10.25 -17.84
N ALA A 103 18.42 11.37 -17.27
CA ALA A 103 17.75 11.90 -16.08
C ALA A 103 16.24 12.03 -16.34
N GLN A 104 15.43 11.70 -15.33
CA GLN A 104 14.01 11.99 -15.38
C GLN A 104 13.85 13.51 -15.44
N GLY A 105 12.95 13.99 -16.30
CA GLY A 105 12.53 15.38 -16.25
C GLY A 105 11.97 15.72 -14.88
N ASP A 106 11.89 17.01 -14.55
CA ASP A 106 11.23 17.42 -13.31
C ASP A 106 9.73 17.15 -13.43
N VAL A 107 9.27 16.06 -12.81
CA VAL A 107 7.86 15.67 -12.75
C VAL A 107 7.40 15.81 -11.31
N PRO A 108 6.65 16.87 -10.94
CA PRO A 108 6.38 17.22 -9.53
C PRO A 108 5.75 16.11 -8.68
N ARG A 109 4.98 15.21 -9.32
CA ARG A 109 4.31 14.08 -8.64
C ARG A 109 5.18 12.81 -8.56
N MET A 110 6.41 12.87 -9.04
CA MET A 110 7.42 11.83 -8.88
C MET A 110 8.41 12.25 -7.81
N LYS A 111 8.29 11.65 -6.62
CA LYS A 111 9.15 11.98 -5.48
C LYS A 111 10.17 10.87 -5.27
N ARG A 112 11.42 11.27 -5.07
CA ARG A 112 12.50 10.36 -4.70
C ARG A 112 12.82 10.48 -3.21
N VAL A 113 12.90 9.35 -2.52
CA VAL A 113 13.21 9.24 -1.09
C VAL A 113 14.42 8.33 -0.87
N ASP A 114 15.06 8.46 0.28
CA ASP A 114 16.22 7.65 0.65
C ASP A 114 15.79 6.25 1.10
N SER A 115 14.67 6.14 1.82
CA SER A 115 14.08 4.88 2.28
C SER A 115 12.56 4.87 2.07
N LEU A 116 12.00 3.67 1.94
CA LEU A 116 10.56 3.40 1.98
C LEU A 116 10.16 2.90 3.38
N ASP A 117 10.50 3.66 4.41
CA ASP A 117 10.03 3.35 5.75
C ASP A 117 8.52 3.63 5.91
N ARG A 118 7.94 3.17 7.03
CA ARG A 118 6.54 3.36 7.34
C ARG A 118 6.06 4.80 7.23
N ALA A 119 6.87 5.77 7.68
CA ALA A 119 6.49 7.17 7.69
C ALA A 119 6.46 7.75 6.28
N ALA A 120 7.44 7.43 5.45
CA ALA A 120 7.49 7.82 4.05
C ALA A 120 6.30 7.23 3.26
N LEU A 121 5.98 5.95 3.50
CA LEU A 121 4.86 5.26 2.87
C LEU A 121 3.51 5.83 3.32
N ALA A 122 3.30 6.02 4.62
CA ALA A 122 2.08 6.61 5.18
C ALA A 122 1.83 8.01 4.61
N ARG A 123 2.89 8.85 4.59
CA ARG A 123 2.82 10.18 4.00
C ARG A 123 2.47 10.14 2.51
N ALA A 124 3.05 9.22 1.74
CA ALA A 124 2.73 9.11 0.31
C ALA A 124 1.28 8.68 0.06
N ILE A 125 0.74 7.77 0.89
CA ILE A 125 -0.67 7.34 0.85
C ILE A 125 -1.59 8.52 1.17
N ASP A 126 -1.28 9.28 2.22
CA ASP A 126 -2.06 10.46 2.62
C ASP A 126 -1.99 11.57 1.56
N GLU A 127 -0.81 11.86 1.00
CA GLU A 127 -0.64 12.82 -0.09
C GLU A 127 -1.39 12.40 -1.36
N ALA A 128 -1.49 11.09 -1.61
CA ALA A 128 -2.32 10.54 -2.69
C ALA A 128 -3.83 10.68 -2.43
N GLY A 129 -4.23 11.09 -1.21
CA GLY A 129 -5.61 11.24 -0.77
C GLY A 129 -6.32 9.90 -0.57
N ILE A 130 -5.57 8.85 -0.24
CA ILE A 130 -6.09 7.50 -0.03
C ILE A 130 -6.41 7.36 1.46
N THR A 131 -7.69 7.29 1.79
CA THR A 131 -8.17 7.24 3.17
C THR A 131 -8.98 5.97 3.41
N PRO A 132 -8.37 4.93 4.02
CA PRO A 132 -9.11 3.77 4.50
C PRO A 132 -10.25 4.21 5.43
N ALA A 133 -11.41 3.58 5.29
CA ALA A 133 -12.59 3.91 6.10
C ALA A 133 -12.39 3.59 7.58
N VAL A 134 -11.53 2.60 7.87
CA VAL A 134 -11.07 2.24 9.21
C VAL A 134 -9.54 2.26 9.25
N ARG A 135 -8.96 2.89 10.27
CA ARG A 135 -7.51 2.95 10.50
C ARG A 135 -7.13 2.47 11.90
N ILE A 136 -6.01 1.74 12.00
CA ILE A 136 -5.38 1.39 13.27
C ILE A 136 -4.51 2.58 13.74
N VAL A 137 -4.77 3.07 14.96
CA VAL A 137 -4.06 4.24 15.55
C VAL A 137 -3.16 3.90 16.74
N SER A 138 -3.22 2.66 17.23
CA SER A 138 -2.37 2.15 18.32
C SER A 138 -1.07 1.53 17.80
N PRO A 139 -0.03 1.38 18.64
CA PRO A 139 1.26 0.84 18.22
C PRO A 139 1.18 -0.67 17.94
N SER A 140 0.81 -1.04 16.71
CA SER A 140 0.99 -2.40 16.19
C SER A 140 1.87 -2.35 14.95
N LYS A 141 3.20 -2.28 15.14
CA LYS A 141 4.11 -2.51 14.01
C LYS A 141 3.95 -3.96 13.54
N HIS A 142 3.41 -4.15 12.34
CA HIS A 142 3.36 -5.43 11.62
C HIS A 142 2.63 -6.59 12.36
N GLN A 143 1.64 -6.30 13.20
CA GLN A 143 0.94 -7.35 13.96
C GLN A 143 -0.49 -7.61 13.51
N VAL A 144 -1.18 -6.60 12.98
CA VAL A 144 -2.59 -6.74 12.60
C VAL A 144 -2.82 -6.14 11.23
N GLU A 145 -3.25 -6.97 10.29
CA GLU A 145 -3.74 -6.49 9.01
C GLU A 145 -5.20 -6.04 9.17
N CYS A 146 -5.49 -4.83 8.70
CA CYS A 146 -6.84 -4.29 8.65
C CYS A 146 -7.17 -3.87 7.22
N ARG A 147 -8.36 -4.23 6.75
CA ARG A 147 -8.94 -3.73 5.50
C ARG A 147 -10.39 -3.40 5.69
N SER A 148 -10.83 -2.33 5.06
CA SER A 148 -12.22 -1.90 5.06
C SER A 148 -12.80 -1.81 3.64
N VAL A 149 -14.12 -1.95 3.55
CA VAL A 149 -14.90 -1.84 2.32
C VAL A 149 -16.32 -1.37 2.66
N GLN A 150 -17.00 -0.76 1.69
CA GLN A 150 -18.43 -0.46 1.81
C GLN A 150 -19.25 -1.64 1.25
N VAL A 151 -20.26 -2.08 2.00
CA VAL A 151 -21.26 -3.09 1.60
C VAL A 151 -22.62 -2.54 1.97
N ASP A 152 -23.50 -2.35 0.98
CA ASP A 152 -24.86 -1.82 1.17
C ASP A 152 -24.93 -0.54 2.03
N GLY A 153 -23.97 0.37 1.81
CA GLY A 153 -23.85 1.64 2.55
C GLY A 153 -23.30 1.51 3.97
N LYS A 154 -22.90 0.31 4.41
CA LYS A 154 -22.26 0.05 5.70
C LYS A 154 -20.76 -0.19 5.53
N THR A 155 -20.00 0.28 6.50
CA THR A 155 -18.55 0.00 6.56
C THR A 155 -18.35 -1.38 7.16
N VAL A 156 -17.76 -2.29 6.38
CA VAL A 156 -17.31 -3.60 6.85
C VAL A 156 -15.80 -3.64 6.81
N PHE A 157 -15.18 -4.16 7.86
CA PHE A 157 -13.73 -4.35 7.92
C PHE A 157 -13.38 -5.69 8.55
N TYR A 158 -12.17 -6.16 8.29
CA TYR A 158 -11.62 -7.29 9.03
C TYR A 158 -10.37 -6.90 9.79
N LEU A 159 -10.08 -7.66 10.83
CA LEU A 159 -8.81 -7.65 11.55
C LEU A 159 -8.23 -9.06 11.50
N LEU A 160 -6.98 -9.17 11.09
CA LEU A 160 -6.22 -10.43 11.11
C LEU A 160 -4.94 -10.24 11.92
N ALA A 161 -4.86 -10.88 13.09
CA ALA A 161 -3.68 -10.82 13.95
C ALA A 161 -2.57 -11.77 13.46
N LEU A 162 -1.62 -11.25 12.70
CA LEU A 162 -0.46 -11.99 12.19
C LEU A 162 0.70 -12.08 13.20
N GLY A 163 0.61 -11.35 14.32
CA GLY A 163 1.60 -11.39 15.39
C GLY A 163 1.58 -12.69 16.20
N LYS A 164 2.71 -13.01 16.84
CA LYS A 164 2.88 -14.21 17.70
C LYS A 164 2.38 -14.03 19.14
N LYS A 165 1.98 -12.82 19.53
CA LYS A 165 1.50 -12.47 20.87
C LYS A 165 0.14 -11.79 20.77
N PRO A 166 -0.69 -11.86 21.83
CA PRO A 166 -1.91 -11.06 21.90
C PRO A 166 -1.61 -9.57 21.72
N VAL A 167 -2.51 -8.86 21.06
CA VAL A 167 -2.37 -7.43 20.78
C VAL A 167 -3.67 -6.71 21.07
N THR A 168 -3.58 -5.60 21.78
CA THR A 168 -4.67 -4.66 21.96
C THR A 168 -4.44 -3.47 21.05
N LEU A 169 -5.45 -3.14 20.24
CA LEU A 169 -5.36 -2.08 19.26
C LEU A 169 -6.56 -1.14 19.33
N ARG A 170 -6.34 0.09 18.90
CA ARG A 170 -7.36 1.13 18.79
C ARG A 170 -7.61 1.46 17.33
N LEU A 171 -8.89 1.55 16.98
CA LEU A 171 -9.35 1.84 15.63
C LEU A 171 -10.03 3.20 15.56
N THR A 172 -9.97 3.83 14.40
CA THR A 172 -10.75 5.03 14.07
C THR A 172 -11.48 4.85 12.74
N SER A 173 -12.60 5.53 12.58
CA SER A 173 -13.29 5.71 11.30
C SER A 173 -13.50 7.21 11.06
N ALA A 174 -13.14 7.70 9.87
CA ALA A 174 -13.12 9.13 9.55
C ALA A 174 -12.43 9.98 10.65
N SER A 175 -11.30 9.49 11.16
CA SER A 175 -10.52 10.10 12.25
C SER A 175 -11.23 10.22 13.60
N LYS A 176 -12.39 9.58 13.77
CA LYS A 176 -13.12 9.50 15.05
C LYS A 176 -13.00 8.10 15.65
N PRO A 177 -13.04 7.95 16.99
CA PRO A 177 -13.20 6.65 17.63
C PRO A 177 -14.39 5.89 17.01
N LEU A 178 -14.26 4.57 16.85
CA LEU A 178 -15.39 3.72 16.45
C LEU A 178 -16.52 3.80 17.48
N GLY A 179 -17.75 3.86 16.97
CA GLY A 179 -18.99 3.81 17.73
C GLY A 179 -19.43 2.37 18.00
N SER A 180 -20.68 2.07 17.65
CA SER A 180 -21.25 0.72 17.75
C SER A 180 -20.85 -0.15 16.56
N TRP A 181 -20.71 -1.44 16.81
CA TRP A 181 -20.33 -2.41 15.80
C TRP A 181 -20.87 -3.80 16.09
N THR A 182 -20.92 -4.63 15.06
CA THR A 182 -21.28 -6.05 15.13
C THR A 182 -20.16 -6.91 14.56
N ASP A 183 -19.69 -7.90 15.31
CA ASP A 183 -18.85 -8.98 14.78
C ASP A 183 -19.74 -9.95 13.99
N LEU A 184 -19.57 -9.97 12.68
CA LEU A 184 -20.37 -10.75 11.74
C LEU A 184 -20.10 -12.26 11.82
N ILE A 185 -19.00 -12.68 12.46
CA ILE A 185 -18.68 -14.10 12.65
C ILE A 185 -19.22 -14.59 13.99
N ALA A 186 -18.97 -13.84 15.07
CA ALA A 186 -19.41 -14.23 16.41
C ALA A 186 -20.88 -13.86 16.69
N GLY A 187 -21.48 -12.98 15.89
CA GLY A 187 -22.82 -12.41 16.13
C GLY A 187 -22.87 -11.45 17.32
N THR A 188 -21.71 -11.11 17.91
CA THR A 188 -21.64 -10.25 19.09
C THR A 188 -21.68 -8.78 18.69
N LYS A 189 -22.38 -7.99 19.48
CA LYS A 189 -22.37 -6.53 19.36
C LYS A 189 -21.41 -5.93 20.37
N GLY A 190 -20.83 -4.80 20.03
CA GLY A 190 -19.94 -4.06 20.91
C GLY A 190 -19.97 -2.57 20.64
N THR A 191 -19.32 -1.84 21.53
CA THR A 191 -19.17 -0.38 21.44
C THR A 191 -17.73 0.00 21.72
N GLY A 192 -17.28 1.08 21.11
CA GLY A 192 -15.95 1.63 21.34
C GLY A 192 -14.91 1.09 20.37
N SER A 193 -13.68 1.54 20.57
CA SER A 193 -12.62 1.49 19.55
C SER A 193 -11.52 0.49 19.84
N GLU A 194 -11.56 -0.19 20.97
CA GLU A 194 -10.49 -1.06 21.43
C GLU A 194 -10.82 -2.53 21.15
N PHE A 195 -9.87 -3.22 20.54
CA PHE A 195 -9.97 -4.63 20.19
C PHE A 195 -8.76 -5.38 20.72
N THR A 196 -8.98 -6.46 21.46
CA THR A 196 -7.93 -7.39 21.85
C THR A 196 -8.03 -8.64 21.01
N LEU A 197 -6.94 -8.98 20.33
CA LEU A 197 -6.84 -10.13 19.44
C LEU A 197 -5.79 -11.10 19.95
N ALA A 198 -6.13 -12.39 20.01
CA ALA A 198 -5.16 -13.45 20.18
C ALA A 198 -4.35 -13.64 18.88
N PRO A 199 -3.16 -14.30 18.92
CA PRO A 199 -2.43 -14.68 17.71
C PRO A 199 -3.31 -15.43 16.72
N LEU A 200 -3.21 -15.09 15.43
CA LEU A 200 -4.00 -15.64 14.32
C LEU A 200 -5.52 -15.43 14.42
N ALA A 201 -5.99 -14.64 15.38
CA ALA A 201 -7.40 -14.31 15.48
C ALA A 201 -7.84 -13.50 14.25
N PHE A 202 -9.01 -13.88 13.73
CA PHE A 202 -9.72 -13.16 12.67
C PHE A 202 -11.02 -12.61 13.22
N ARG A 203 -11.32 -11.35 12.91
CA ARG A 203 -12.59 -10.68 13.19
C ARG A 203 -13.12 -10.09 11.90
N MET A 204 -14.42 -10.19 11.68
CA MET A 204 -15.10 -9.47 10.60
C MET A 204 -16.17 -8.61 11.23
N VAL A 205 -16.06 -7.30 11.06
CA VAL A 205 -16.81 -6.32 11.84
C VAL A 205 -17.53 -5.36 10.90
N GLN A 206 -18.81 -5.14 11.18
CA GLN A 206 -19.62 -4.11 10.54
C GLN A 206 -19.82 -2.95 11.52
N LEU A 207 -19.61 -1.72 11.06
CA LEU A 207 -19.99 -0.51 11.79
C LEU A 207 -21.48 -0.23 11.58
N ASP A 208 -22.15 0.21 12.65
CA ASP A 208 -23.56 0.60 12.62
C ASP A 208 -23.79 1.96 11.95
#